data_AF-A0A9D0AWU5-F1
#
_entry.id   AF-A0A9D0AWU5-F1
#
_cell.length_a   1.000
_cell.length_b   1.000
_cell.length_c   1.000
_cell.angle_alpha   90.00
_cell.angle_beta   90.00
_cell.angle_gamma   90.00
#
_symmetry.space_group_name_H-M   'P 1'
#
loop_
_entity.id
_entity.type
_entity.pdbx_description
1 polymer ?
#
loop_
_entity_poly.entity_id
_entity_poly.type
_entity_poly.pdbx_seq_one_letter_code
_entity_poly.pdbx_strand_id
1 'polypeptide(L)'
;MAYEVNGNTVEADANGYLVEIDDWNEDVAKVIAASEGIEEMTQRHWDVINYLRDEFINNAGNQPNMRKLTKSMQTKWNDKKVDTKAIYELFPAGPS
;
A
#
# COMPACT_ATOMS: atom_id res chain seq x y z
N MET A 1 -11.52 -14.17 1.93
CA MET A 1 -11.21 -14.13 0.48
C MET A 1 -9.82 -14.72 0.29
N ALA A 2 -9.34 -14.90 -0.94
CA ALA A 2 -7.97 -15.34 -1.16
C ALA A 2 -7.43 -14.79 -2.48
N TYR A 3 -6.11 -14.63 -2.55
CA TYR A 3 -5.38 -14.21 -3.74
C TYR A 3 -4.52 -15.36 -4.26
N GLU A 4 -4.56 -15.61 -5.56
CA GLU A 4 -3.70 -16.60 -6.22
C GLU A 4 -2.45 -15.92 -6.76
N VAL A 5 -1.28 -16.27 -6.24
CA VAL A 5 -0.01 -15.61 -6.53
C VAL A 5 1.06 -16.66 -6.80
N ASN A 6 1.57 -16.71 -8.03
CA ASN A 6 2.60 -17.66 -8.47
C ASN A 6 2.27 -19.14 -8.17
N GLY A 7 0.98 -19.50 -8.18
CA GLY A 7 0.50 -20.86 -7.86
C GLY A 7 0.34 -21.16 -6.37
N ASN A 8 0.47 -20.15 -5.51
CA ASN A 8 0.17 -20.23 -4.09
C ASN A 8 -1.11 -19.44 -3.77
N THR A 9 -1.93 -19.98 -2.88
CA THR A 9 -3.09 -19.29 -2.32
C THR A 9 -2.66 -18.48 -1.10
N VAL A 10 -2.97 -17.19 -1.10
CA VAL A 10 -2.72 -16.26 0.01
C VAL A 10 -4.05 -15.84 0.62
N GLU A 11 -4.23 -16.10 1.91
CA GLU A 11 -5.49 -15.85 2.61
C GLU A 11 -5.70 -14.36 2.92
N ALA A 12 -6.92 -13.90 2.69
CA ALA A 12 -7.34 -12.53 2.98
C ALA A 12 -8.69 -12.50 3.71
N ASP A 13 -8.96 -11.44 4.45
CA ASP A 13 -10.25 -11.25 5.12
C ASP A 13 -11.37 -10.88 4.12
N ALA A 14 -12.54 -10.49 4.64
CA ALA A 14 -13.68 -10.10 3.81
C ALA A 14 -13.48 -8.73 3.11
N ASN A 15 -12.53 -7.93 3.57
CA ASN A 15 -12.21 -6.61 3.02
C ASN A 15 -11.02 -6.64 2.06
N GLY A 16 -10.30 -7.77 1.97
CA GLY A 16 -9.12 -7.94 1.10
C GLY A 16 -7.79 -7.75 1.82
N TYR A 17 -7.77 -7.59 3.15
CA TYR A 17 -6.53 -7.52 3.92
C TYR A 17 -5.94 -8.91 4.13
N LEU A 18 -4.63 -9.04 3.97
CA LEU A 18 -3.90 -10.28 4.23
C LEU A 18 -4.08 -10.72 5.68
N VAL A 19 -4.38 -12.01 5.89
CA VAL A 19 -4.51 -12.58 7.24
C VAL A 19 -3.16 -12.67 7.93
N GLU A 20 -2.15 -13.16 7.21
CA GLU A 20 -0.78 -13.25 7.69
C GLU A 20 0.08 -12.16 7.05
N ILE A 21 0.77 -11.36 7.88
CA ILE A 21 1.59 -10.24 7.39
C ILE A 21 2.83 -10.71 6.61
N ASP A 22 3.32 -11.90 6.94
CA ASP A 22 4.52 -12.51 6.37
C ASP A 22 4.28 -13.10 4.97
N ASP A 23 3.01 -13.28 4.57
CA ASP A 23 2.66 -13.70 3.21
C ASP A 23 2.88 -12.59 2.18
N TRP A 24 3.05 -11.35 2.62
CA TRP A 24 3.26 -10.23 1.72
C TRP A 24 4.59 -10.31 0.99
N ASN A 25 4.52 -10.09 -0.32
CA ASN A 25 5.66 -9.77 -1.17
C ASN A 25 5.18 -8.85 -2.32
N GLU A 26 6.10 -8.42 -3.19
CA GLU A 26 5.76 -7.53 -4.30
C GLU A 26 4.76 -8.15 -5.29
N ASP A 27 4.80 -9.47 -5.51
CA ASP A 27 3.86 -10.11 -6.43
C ASP A 27 2.45 -10.18 -5.83
N VAL A 28 2.34 -10.43 -4.53
CA VAL A 28 1.05 -10.34 -3.80
C VAL A 28 0.50 -8.92 -3.88
N ALA A 29 1.33 -7.90 -3.64
CA ALA A 29 0.90 -6.51 -3.72
C ALA A 29 0.42 -6.13 -5.13
N LYS A 30 1.04 -6.63 -6.20
CA LYS A 30 0.59 -6.41 -7.58
C LYS A 30 -0.77 -7.06 -7.85
N VAL A 31 -0.99 -8.28 -7.36
CA VAL A 31 -2.28 -8.99 -7.53
C VAL A 31 -3.39 -8.26 -6.80
N ILE A 32 -3.14 -7.80 -5.56
CA ILE A 32 -4.09 -6.98 -4.80
C ILE A 32 -4.39 -5.68 -5.54
N ALA A 33 -3.34 -4.95 -5.96
CA ALA A 33 -3.49 -3.69 -6.70
C ALA A 33 -4.34 -3.86 -7.97
N ALA A 34 -4.08 -4.91 -8.77
CA ALA A 34 -4.88 -5.22 -9.95
C ALA A 34 -6.35 -5.51 -9.61
N SER A 35 -6.62 -6.19 -8.49
CA SER A 35 -7.99 -6.45 -8.02
C SER A 35 -8.74 -5.19 -7.59
N GLU A 36 -8.01 -4.15 -7.20
CA GLU A 36 -8.53 -2.83 -6.80
C GLU A 36 -8.58 -1.81 -7.97
N GLY A 37 -8.23 -2.24 -9.18
CA GLY A 37 -8.24 -1.39 -10.38
C GLY A 37 -6.97 -0.54 -10.57
N ILE A 38 -5.88 -0.85 -9.86
CA ILE A 38 -4.56 -0.25 -10.08
C ILE A 38 -3.76 -1.18 -11.00
N GLU A 39 -3.83 -0.92 -12.30
CA GLU A 39 -3.16 -1.74 -13.32
C GLU A 39 -1.64 -1.56 -13.31
N GLU A 40 -1.14 -0.36 -12.98
CA GLU A 40 0.28 -0.03 -13.02
C GLU A 40 0.83 0.45 -11.67
N MET A 41 1.63 -0.40 -11.05
CA MET A 41 2.35 -0.11 -9.80
C MET A 41 3.65 0.66 -10.08
N THR A 42 3.56 1.98 -10.22
CA THR A 42 4.72 2.87 -10.34
C THR A 42 5.55 2.96 -9.05
N GLN A 43 6.77 3.51 -9.12
CA GLN A 43 7.64 3.75 -7.95
C GLN A 43 6.93 4.52 -6.83
N ARG A 44 6.03 5.46 -7.16
CA ARG A 44 5.29 6.22 -6.15
C ARG A 44 4.30 5.35 -5.36
N HIS A 45 3.71 4.33 -5.98
CA HIS A 45 2.86 3.37 -5.26
C HIS A 45 3.70 2.56 -4.27
N TRP A 46 4.85 2.05 -4.73
CA TRP A 46 5.78 1.30 -3.88
C TRP A 46 6.31 2.12 -2.72
N ASP A 47 6.60 3.41 -2.95
CA ASP A 47 7.06 4.31 -1.90
C ASP A 47 6.04 4.47 -0.77
N VAL A 48 4.74 4.55 -1.11
CA VAL A 48 3.64 4.60 -0.14
C VAL A 48 3.50 3.27 0.59
N ILE A 49 3.42 2.14 -0.13
CA ILE A 49 3.27 0.81 0.46
C ILE A 49 4.42 0.50 1.41
N ASN A 50 5.67 0.72 0.98
CA ASN A 50 6.84 0.44 1.79
C ASN A 50 6.92 1.35 3.02
N TYR A 51 6.49 2.61 2.91
CA TYR A 51 6.38 3.50 4.08
C TYR A 51 5.35 2.98 5.09
N LEU A 52 4.15 2.59 4.64
CA LEU A 52 3.11 2.05 5.54
C LEU A 52 3.54 0.73 6.19
N ARG A 53 4.18 -0.15 5.44
CA ARG A 53 4.73 -1.42 5.96
C ARG A 53 5.82 -1.19 6.98
N ASP A 54 6.75 -0.27 6.71
CA ASP A 54 7.81 0.11 7.66
C ASP A 54 7.23 0.68 8.95
N GLU A 55 6.25 1.58 8.86
CA GLU A 55 5.57 2.15 10.03
C GLU A 55 4.85 1.07 10.86
N PHE A 56 4.24 0.08 10.20
CA PHE A 56 3.57 -1.00 10.92
C PHE A 56 4.57 -1.96 11.58
N ILE A 57 5.58 -2.42 10.84
CA ILE A 57 6.53 -3.46 11.30
C ILE A 57 7.53 -2.88 12.30
N ASN A 58 8.12 -1.73 11.99
CA ASN A 58 9.23 -1.18 12.75
C ASN A 58 8.80 -0.12 13.78
N ASN A 59 7.58 0.41 13.70
CA ASN A 59 7.06 1.44 14.61
C ASN A 59 5.83 0.97 15.42
N ALA A 60 5.88 -0.26 15.93
CA ALA A 60 4.90 -0.83 16.89
C ALA A 60 3.45 -0.82 16.39
N GLY A 61 3.22 -1.20 15.13
CA GLY A 61 1.89 -1.23 14.52
C GLY A 61 1.32 0.15 14.21
N ASN A 62 2.16 1.19 14.11
CA ASN A 62 1.71 2.54 13.81
C ASN A 62 1.09 2.61 12.41
N GLN A 63 -0.16 3.06 12.36
CA GLN A 63 -0.90 3.33 11.13
C GLN A 63 -0.99 4.85 10.93
N PRO A 64 -0.10 5.45 10.12
CA PRO A 64 -0.04 6.89 9.97
C PRO A 64 -1.29 7.41 9.26
N ASN A 65 -1.89 8.46 9.81
CA ASN A 65 -3.00 9.14 9.14
C ASN A 65 -2.57 9.82 7.84
N MET A 66 -3.56 10.18 7.01
CA MET A 66 -3.34 10.83 5.71
C MET A 66 -2.38 12.03 5.78
N ARG A 67 -2.50 12.89 6.81
CA ARG A 67 -1.62 14.06 6.96
C ARG A 67 -0.16 13.67 7.15
N LYS A 68 0.12 12.65 7.98
CA LYS A 68 1.48 12.13 8.18
C LYS A 68 1.99 11.49 6.89
N LEU A 69 1.18 10.63 6.26
CA LEU A 69 1.51 9.99 4.98
C LEU A 69 1.90 11.01 3.91
N THR A 70 1.05 12.02 3.65
CA THR A 70 1.33 13.07 2.67
C THR A 70 2.62 13.81 2.99
N LYS A 71 2.88 14.17 4.25
CA LYS A 71 4.11 14.85 4.66
C LYS A 71 5.36 13.98 4.46
N SER A 72 5.26 12.69 4.75
CA SER A 72 6.34 11.72 4.51
C SER A 72 6.63 11.60 3.01
N MET A 73 5.59 11.54 2.17
CA MET A 73 5.74 11.50 0.71
C MET A 73 6.29 12.80 0.12
N GLN A 74 5.87 13.97 0.61
CA GLN A 74 6.46 15.27 0.24
C GLN A 74 7.97 15.30 0.49
N THR A 75 8.40 14.73 1.62
CA THR A 75 9.82 14.67 2.00
C THR A 75 10.56 13.68 1.11
N LYS A 76 10.02 12.47 0.92
CA LYS A 76 10.63 11.39 0.13
C LYS A 76 10.78 11.76 -1.35
N TRP A 77 9.78 12.42 -1.94
CA TRP A 77 9.78 12.84 -3.34
C TRP A 77 10.39 14.23 -3.55
N ASN A 78 10.82 14.91 -2.49
CA ASN A 78 11.26 16.30 -2.51
C ASN A 78 10.27 17.23 -3.25
N ASP A 79 8.98 16.97 -3.07
CA ASP A 79 7.89 17.66 -3.75
C ASP A 79 6.85 18.13 -2.73
N LYS A 80 6.94 19.41 -2.36
CA LYS A 80 6.02 20.02 -1.38
C LYS A 80 4.61 20.25 -1.91
N LYS A 81 4.36 20.03 -3.20
CA LYS A 81 3.03 20.20 -3.80
C LYS A 81 2.17 18.95 -3.71
N VAL A 82 2.75 17.82 -3.34
CA VAL A 82 2.03 16.57 -3.09
C VAL A 82 1.01 16.83 -1.99
N ASP A 83 -0.26 16.61 -2.29
CA ASP A 83 -1.37 16.76 -1.36
C ASP A 83 -2.13 15.42 -1.27
N THR A 84 -3.20 15.42 -0.48
CA THR A 84 -4.07 14.26 -0.34
C THR A 84 -4.61 13.78 -1.68
N LYS A 85 -4.93 14.69 -2.61
CA LYS A 85 -5.46 14.35 -3.93
C LYS A 85 -4.44 13.53 -4.72
N ALA A 86 -3.17 13.93 -4.73
CA ALA A 86 -2.11 13.17 -5.39
C ALA A 86 -1.96 11.74 -4.83
N ILE A 87 -2.26 11.52 -3.55
CA ILE A 87 -2.24 10.16 -2.97
C ILE A 87 -3.47 9.35 -3.41
N TYR A 88 -4.65 9.96 -3.49
CA TYR A 88 -5.85 9.30 -4.03
C TYR A 88 -5.75 9.00 -5.53
N GLU A 89 -4.97 9.78 -6.27
CA GLU A 89 -4.66 9.48 -7.68
C GLU A 89 -3.80 8.21 -7.82
N LEU A 90 -3.00 7.88 -6.79
CA LEU A 90 -2.24 6.62 -6.72
C LEU A 90 -3.12 5.47 -6.21
N PHE A 91 -3.96 5.72 -5.19
CA PHE A 91 -4.82 4.72 -4.57
C PHE A 91 -6.27 5.22 -4.54
N PRO A 92 -7.06 4.97 -5.59
CA PRO A 92 -8.42 5.52 -5.72
C PRO A 92 -9.38 5.05 -4.63
N ALA A 93 -9.22 3.82 -4.14
CA ALA A 93 -9.99 3.27 -3.02
C ALA A 93 -9.61 3.88 -1.66
N GLY A 94 -8.50 4.63 -1.61
CA GLY A 94 -7.89 5.13 -0.39
C GLY A 94 -6.64 4.31 -0.02
N PRO A 95 -5.57 4.96 0.48
CA PRO A 95 -4.29 4.31 0.79
C PRO A 95 -4.24 3.66 2.19
N SER A 96 -5.31 3.72 2.99
CA SER A 96 -5.34 3.31 4.41
C SER A 96 -6.65 2.63 4.77
#